data_AF-A0A973PJS9-F1
#
_entry.id   AF-A0A973PJS9-F1
#
_cell.length_a   1.000
_cell.length_b   1.000
_cell.length_c   1.000
_cell.angle_alpha   90.00
_cell.angle_beta   90.00
_cell.angle_gamma   90.00
#
_symmetry.space_group_name_H-M   'P 1'
#
loop_
_entity.id
_entity.type
_entity.pdbx_description
1 polymer ?
#
loop_
_entity_poly.entity_id
_entity_poly.type
_entity_poly.pdbx_seq_one_letter_code
_entity_poly.pdbx_strand_id
1 'polypeptide(L)'
;AKLYRRAPGQIAVSLPERRYETAARLLAAALQEAHDTGEPPRAVLDRRARELGVELGRTAGALLPALERLGFEPRVDGDAITLVNCPFHTLAAEHTELVCGMNLCLLTGLLDGLDATDVTASGSLIKSRSTYRKSNFSDV
;
A
#
# COMPACT_ATOMS: atom_id res chain seq x y z
N ALA A 1 2.39 43.10 1.48
CA ALA A 1 2.01 42.54 2.80
C ALA A 1 0.97 41.45 2.59
N LYS A 2 1.08 40.26 3.22
CA LYS A 2 0.04 39.21 3.13
C LYS A 2 -1.01 39.40 4.23
N LEU A 3 -2.27 39.50 3.82
CA LEU A 3 -3.46 39.56 4.67
C LEU A 3 -4.05 38.14 4.78
N TYR A 4 -4.24 37.64 6.00
CA TYR A 4 -4.93 36.38 6.25
C TYR A 4 -6.34 36.68 6.80
N ARG A 5 -7.36 36.07 6.19
CA ARG A 5 -8.77 36.13 6.63
C ARG A 5 -9.19 34.72 7.07
N ARG A 6 -9.88 34.64 8.21
CA ARG A 6 -10.34 33.38 8.81
C ARG A 6 -11.47 32.77 7.97
N ALA A 7 -11.33 31.49 7.62
CA ALA A 7 -12.32 30.75 6.85
C ALA A 7 -13.55 30.40 7.73
N PRO A 8 -14.79 30.57 7.23
CA PRO A 8 -16.00 30.27 7.98
C PRO A 8 -16.43 28.78 7.96
N GLY A 9 -15.64 27.88 7.35
CA GLY A 9 -15.92 26.44 7.25
C GLY A 9 -14.64 25.58 7.24
N GLN A 10 -14.78 24.27 7.45
CA GLN A 10 -13.65 23.32 7.53
C GLN A 10 -12.86 23.26 6.22
N ILE A 11 -11.52 23.31 6.33
CA ILE A 11 -10.58 23.12 5.22
C ILE A 11 -9.89 21.77 5.42
N ALA A 12 -9.97 20.89 4.42
CA ALA A 12 -9.17 19.67 4.35
C ALA A 12 -8.00 19.87 3.36
N VAL A 13 -6.79 19.58 3.81
CA VAL A 13 -5.55 19.62 2.98
C VAL A 13 -4.92 18.24 2.99
N SER A 14 -4.54 17.77 1.81
CA SER A 14 -3.70 16.58 1.60
C SER A 14 -3.21 16.72 0.13
N LEU A 15 -1.96 16.49 -0.31
CA LEU A 15 -0.92 15.54 0.04
C LEU A 15 0.48 16.03 -0.38
N PRO A 16 1.56 15.36 0.06
CA PRO A 16 2.89 15.40 -0.56
C PRO A 16 2.84 14.93 -2.03
N GLU A 17 3.42 15.72 -2.95
CA GLU A 17 3.31 15.56 -4.42
C GLU A 17 3.54 14.14 -4.97
N ARG A 18 4.38 13.33 -4.33
CA ARG A 18 4.88 12.07 -4.91
C ARG A 18 4.04 10.83 -4.61
N ARG A 19 3.06 10.93 -3.69
CA ARG A 19 2.37 9.73 -3.17
C ARG A 19 1.32 9.18 -4.14
N TYR A 20 0.59 10.02 -4.87
CA TYR A 20 -0.34 9.56 -5.92
C TYR A 20 0.35 9.15 -7.19
N GLU A 21 1.54 9.68 -7.43
CA GLU A 21 2.31 9.41 -8.63
C GLU A 21 2.55 7.91 -8.81
N THR A 22 2.88 7.20 -7.72
CA THR A 22 3.06 5.75 -7.74
C THR A 22 1.78 5.01 -8.10
N ALA A 23 0.66 5.32 -7.43
CA ALA A 23 -0.63 4.69 -7.72
C ALA A 23 -1.10 4.99 -9.15
N ALA A 24 -1.00 6.25 -9.58
CA ALA A 24 -1.38 6.69 -10.92
C ALA A 24 -0.54 5.98 -12.00
N ARG A 25 0.78 5.86 -11.79
CA ARG A 25 1.67 5.12 -12.70
C ARG A 25 1.33 3.64 -12.78
N LEU A 26 1.12 2.99 -11.63
CA LEU A 26 0.74 1.57 -11.59
C LEU A 26 -0.58 1.32 -12.32
N LEU A 27 -1.60 2.15 -12.05
CA LEU A 27 -2.91 2.04 -12.69
C LEU A 27 -2.82 2.30 -14.20
N ALA A 28 -2.11 3.34 -14.63
CA ALA A 28 -1.94 3.66 -16.04
C ALA A 28 -1.18 2.56 -16.79
N ALA A 29 -0.07 2.07 -16.22
CA ALA A 29 0.71 1.00 -16.82
C ALA A 29 -0.08 -0.31 -16.90
N ALA A 30 -0.85 -0.65 -15.86
CA ALA A 30 -1.68 -1.84 -15.84
C ALA A 30 -2.80 -1.79 -16.88
N LEU A 31 -3.43 -0.63 -17.05
CA LEU A 31 -4.46 -0.43 -18.08
C LEU A 31 -3.89 -0.53 -19.50
N GLN A 32 -2.73 0.09 -19.74
CA GLN A 32 -2.06 0.04 -21.04
C GLN A 32 -1.70 -1.40 -21.40
N GLU A 33 -1.06 -2.13 -20.49
CA GLU A 33 -0.67 -3.51 -20.75
C GLU A 33 -1.88 -4.45 -20.89
N ALA A 34 -2.91 -4.29 -20.05
CA ALA A 34 -4.14 -5.07 -20.18
C ALA A 34 -4.83 -4.83 -21.53
N HIS A 35 -4.76 -3.60 -22.07
CA HIS A 35 -5.25 -3.30 -23.41
C HIS A 35 -4.44 -4.03 -24.49
N ASP A 36 -3.11 -4.01 -24.35
CA ASP A 36 -2.20 -4.59 -25.33
C ASP A 36 -2.20 -6.14 -25.31
N THR A 37 -2.40 -6.77 -24.15
CA THR A 37 -2.34 -8.24 -23.98
C THR A 37 -3.71 -8.92 -23.89
N GLY A 38 -4.77 -8.17 -23.54
CA GLY A 38 -6.09 -8.72 -23.24
C GLY A 38 -6.20 -9.37 -21.85
N GLU A 39 -5.16 -9.30 -21.02
CA GLU A 39 -5.21 -9.78 -19.63
C GLU A 39 -6.16 -8.92 -18.78
N PRO A 40 -6.78 -9.49 -17.72
CA PRO A 40 -7.61 -8.70 -16.81
C PRO A 40 -6.80 -7.56 -16.13
N PRO A 41 -7.24 -6.29 -16.21
CA PRO A 41 -6.48 -5.16 -15.65
C PRO A 41 -6.09 -5.32 -14.17
N ARG A 42 -6.96 -5.95 -13.38
CA ARG A 42 -6.70 -6.23 -11.96
C ARG A 42 -5.52 -7.19 -11.78
N ALA A 43 -5.44 -8.24 -12.59
CA ALA A 43 -4.35 -9.20 -12.53
C ALA A 43 -3.00 -8.56 -12.93
N VAL A 44 -3.02 -7.72 -13.97
CA VAL A 44 -1.84 -6.96 -14.40
C VAL A 44 -1.40 -5.98 -13.30
N LEU A 45 -2.35 -5.26 -12.70
CA LEU A 45 -2.07 -4.31 -11.61
C LEU A 45 -1.43 -4.99 -10.40
N ASP A 46 -2.00 -6.12 -9.95
CA ASP A 46 -1.51 -6.86 -8.80
C ASP A 46 -0.08 -7.39 -9.06
N ARG A 47 0.18 -7.91 -10.27
CA ARG A 47 1.52 -8.33 -10.70
C ARG A 47 2.51 -7.16 -10.71
N ARG A 48 2.16 -6.05 -11.37
CA ARG A 48 3.00 -4.84 -11.46
C ARG A 48 3.31 -4.24 -10.09
N ALA A 49 2.32 -4.20 -9.20
CA ALA A 49 2.50 -3.73 -7.83
C ALA A 49 3.51 -4.60 -7.07
N ARG A 50 3.40 -5.93 -7.19
CA ARG A 50 4.35 -6.88 -6.60
C ARG A 50 5.76 -6.72 -7.19
N GLU A 51 5.89 -6.60 -8.50
CA GLU A 51 7.17 -6.37 -9.19
C GLU A 51 7.87 -5.11 -8.66
N LEU A 52 7.12 -3.99 -8.57
CA LEU A 52 7.64 -2.74 -8.00
C LEU A 52 8.04 -2.91 -6.53
N GLY A 53 7.24 -3.63 -5.74
CA GLY A 53 7.57 -3.95 -4.36
C GLY A 53 8.94 -4.64 -4.25
N VAL A 54 9.18 -5.67 -5.07
CA VAL A 54 10.45 -6.41 -5.09
C VAL A 54 11.63 -5.50 -5.41
N GLU A 55 11.49 -4.64 -6.41
CA GLU A 55 12.53 -3.68 -6.79
C GLU A 55 12.87 -2.70 -5.64
N LEU A 56 11.84 -2.17 -4.99
CA LEU A 56 12.01 -1.30 -3.83
C LEU A 56 12.66 -2.03 -2.66
N GLY A 57 12.30 -3.30 -2.42
CA GLY A 57 12.86 -4.11 -1.35
C GLY A 57 14.35 -4.34 -1.53
N ARG A 58 14.77 -4.70 -2.75
CA ARG A 58 16.18 -4.94 -3.09
C ARG A 58 17.08 -3.74 -2.86
N THR A 59 16.53 -2.53 -2.99
CA THR A 59 17.27 -1.28 -2.82
C THR A 59 17.11 -0.65 -1.44
N ALA A 60 16.17 -1.15 -0.63
CA ALA A 60 15.75 -0.46 0.58
C ALA A 60 16.69 -0.61 1.78
N GLY A 61 17.44 -1.71 1.86
CA GLY A 61 18.36 -2.05 2.96
C GLY A 61 17.69 -2.43 4.29
N ALA A 62 16.52 -1.86 4.61
CA ALA A 62 15.72 -2.16 5.79
C ALA A 62 14.24 -1.84 5.58
N LEU A 63 13.35 -2.57 6.26
CA LEU A 63 11.89 -2.49 6.08
C LEU A 63 11.29 -1.14 6.53
N LEU A 64 11.56 -0.68 7.75
CA LEU A 64 10.93 0.54 8.29
C LEU A 64 11.24 1.79 7.44
N PRO A 65 12.51 2.07 7.06
CA PRO A 65 12.81 3.20 6.17
C PRO A 65 12.18 3.05 4.78
N ALA A 66 12.01 1.82 4.28
CA ALA A 66 11.32 1.58 3.01
C ALA A 66 9.85 1.99 3.07
N LEU A 67 9.16 1.58 4.14
CA LEU A 67 7.76 1.92 4.39
C LEU A 67 7.58 3.43 4.52
N GLU A 68 8.45 4.10 5.27
CA GLU A 68 8.42 5.56 5.44
C GLU A 68 8.64 6.30 4.10
N ARG A 69 9.59 5.84 3.28
CA ARG A 69 9.82 6.40 1.93
C ARG A 69 8.61 6.23 1.01
N LEU A 70 7.87 5.13 1.15
CA LEU A 70 6.62 4.88 0.45
C LEU A 70 5.43 5.70 1.01
N GLY A 71 5.65 6.41 2.12
CA GLY A 71 4.66 7.26 2.75
C GLY A 71 3.79 6.56 3.79
N PHE A 72 4.11 5.32 4.14
CA PHE A 72 3.49 4.66 5.28
C PHE A 72 4.02 5.23 6.60
N GLU A 73 3.22 5.08 7.64
CA GLU A 73 3.57 5.36 9.02
C GLU A 73 3.60 4.05 9.80
N PRO A 74 4.73 3.31 9.78
CA PRO A 74 4.85 2.06 10.50
C PRO A 74 4.95 2.30 12.01
N ARG A 75 4.25 1.47 12.79
CA ARG A 75 4.36 1.39 14.25
C ARG A 75 4.73 -0.03 14.64
N VAL A 76 5.83 -0.16 15.36
CA VAL A 76 6.25 -1.44 15.94
C VAL A 76 5.38 -1.70 17.17
N ASP A 77 4.71 -2.85 17.18
CA ASP A 77 3.88 -3.32 18.28
C ASP A 77 4.24 -4.79 18.55
N GLY A 78 5.16 -5.01 19.51
CA GLY A 78 5.76 -6.31 19.75
C GLY A 78 6.42 -6.88 18.48
N ASP A 79 5.95 -8.03 18.04
CA ASP A 79 6.45 -8.74 16.86
C ASP A 79 5.72 -8.36 15.55
N ALA A 80 4.91 -7.30 15.57
CA ALA A 80 4.13 -6.83 14.43
C ALA A 80 4.49 -5.39 14.04
N ILE A 81 4.30 -5.09 12.75
CA ILE A 81 4.37 -3.72 12.23
C ILE A 81 2.99 -3.33 11.75
N THR A 82 2.36 -2.41 12.46
CA THR A 82 1.05 -1.85 12.10
C THR A 82 1.25 -0.59 11.27
N LEU A 83 0.56 -0.48 10.14
CA LEU A 83 0.56 0.73 9.33
C LEU A 83 -0.66 1.58 9.73
N VAL A 84 -0.42 2.74 10.34
CA VAL A 84 -1.53 3.58 10.85
C VAL A 84 -2.12 4.51 9.79
N ASN A 85 -1.58 4.47 8.57
CA ASN A 85 -2.12 5.17 7.42
C ASN A 85 -2.07 4.27 6.17
N CYS A 86 -2.84 4.67 5.15
CA CYS A 86 -2.64 4.21 3.78
C CYS A 86 -2.30 5.46 2.95
N PRO A 87 -1.15 5.50 2.24
CA PRO A 87 -0.80 6.65 1.41
C PRO A 87 -1.79 6.85 0.26
N PHE A 88 -2.59 5.82 -0.06
CA PHE A 88 -3.64 5.85 -1.08
C PHE A 88 -5.05 5.98 -0.48
N HIS A 89 -5.18 6.43 0.77
CA HIS A 89 -6.45 6.41 1.51
C HIS A 89 -7.61 7.07 0.74
N THR A 90 -7.38 8.22 0.09
CA THR A 90 -8.43 8.88 -0.71
C THR A 90 -8.95 7.99 -1.82
N LEU A 91 -8.07 7.29 -2.55
CA LEU A 91 -8.49 6.37 -3.61
C LEU A 91 -9.11 5.09 -3.02
N ALA A 92 -8.59 4.62 -1.88
CA ALA A 92 -9.11 3.45 -1.19
C ALA A 92 -10.52 3.68 -0.62
N ALA A 93 -10.89 4.92 -0.29
CA ALA A 93 -12.23 5.24 0.21
C ALA A 93 -13.32 4.97 -0.84
N GLU A 94 -13.01 5.16 -2.12
CA GLU A 94 -13.94 4.94 -3.24
C GLU A 94 -13.74 3.58 -3.92
N HIS A 95 -12.51 3.05 -3.91
CA HIS A 95 -12.12 1.83 -4.63
C HIS A 95 -11.38 0.83 -3.73
N THR A 96 -11.97 0.52 -2.57
CA THR A 96 -11.35 -0.29 -1.51
C THR A 96 -10.71 -1.57 -2.01
N GLU A 97 -11.45 -2.42 -2.73
CA GLU A 97 -10.92 -3.73 -3.14
C GLU A 97 -9.74 -3.63 -4.09
N LEU A 98 -9.79 -2.67 -5.02
CA LEU A 98 -8.76 -2.46 -6.02
C LEU A 98 -7.48 -1.93 -5.37
N VAL A 99 -7.61 -0.87 -4.57
CA VAL A 99 -6.47 -0.19 -3.97
C VAL A 99 -5.84 -1.01 -2.85
N CYS A 100 -6.65 -1.65 -2.01
CA CYS A 100 -6.13 -2.50 -0.94
C CYS A 100 -5.48 -3.77 -1.51
N GLY A 101 -6.01 -4.33 -2.60
CA GLY A 101 -5.39 -5.45 -3.33
C GLY A 101 -4.02 -5.07 -3.88
N MET A 102 -3.96 -4.00 -4.67
CA MET A 102 -2.72 -3.45 -5.21
C MET A 102 -1.70 -3.17 -4.11
N ASN A 103 -2.14 -2.52 -3.01
CA ASN A 103 -1.27 -2.18 -1.89
C ASN A 103 -0.71 -3.40 -1.17
N LEU A 104 -1.52 -4.44 -1.00
CA LEU A 104 -1.08 -5.70 -0.42
C LEU A 104 -0.02 -6.37 -1.31
N CYS A 105 -0.24 -6.40 -2.63
CA CYS A 105 0.73 -6.94 -3.57
C CYS A 105 2.06 -6.16 -3.54
N LEU A 106 1.99 -4.83 -3.48
CA LEU A 106 3.16 -3.96 -3.31
C LEU A 106 3.95 -4.29 -2.05
N LEU A 107 3.29 -4.37 -0.90
CA LEU A 107 3.94 -4.68 0.38
C LEU A 107 4.48 -6.10 0.42
N THR A 108 3.80 -7.06 -0.21
CA THR A 108 4.28 -8.44 -0.28
C THR A 108 5.55 -8.50 -1.13
N GLY A 109 5.56 -7.83 -2.29
CA GLY A 109 6.76 -7.71 -3.11
C GLY A 109 7.91 -7.03 -2.36
N LEU A 110 7.62 -5.99 -1.56
CA LEU A 110 8.62 -5.31 -0.74
C LEU A 110 9.31 -6.26 0.24
N LEU A 111 8.53 -7.11 0.92
CA LEU A 111 9.06 -8.11 1.84
C LEU A 111 9.91 -9.15 1.10
N ASP A 112 9.44 -9.62 -0.06
CA ASP A 112 10.18 -10.56 -0.89
C ASP A 112 11.52 -9.96 -1.36
N GLY A 113 11.55 -8.68 -1.75
CA GLY A 113 12.77 -8.00 -2.17
C GLY A 113 13.77 -7.74 -1.04
N LEU A 114 13.29 -7.73 0.21
CA LEU A 114 14.11 -7.62 1.43
C LEU A 114 14.57 -8.98 1.96
N ASP A 115 14.21 -10.09 1.29
CA ASP A 115 14.37 -11.45 1.79
C ASP A 115 13.80 -11.65 3.20
N ALA A 116 12.72 -10.92 3.53
CA ALA A 116 12.08 -10.92 4.85
C ALA A 116 11.15 -12.13 5.01
N THR A 117 11.71 -13.32 5.20
CA THR A 117 10.95 -14.60 5.24
C THR A 117 10.07 -14.77 6.48
N ASP A 118 10.37 -14.05 7.57
CA ASP A 118 9.66 -14.17 8.85
C ASP A 118 8.49 -13.20 8.99
N VAL A 119 8.29 -12.35 7.97
CA VAL A 119 7.33 -11.26 7.97
C VAL A 119 6.36 -11.45 6.82
N THR A 120 5.06 -11.28 7.09
CA THR A 120 4.02 -11.38 6.05
C THR A 120 3.15 -10.13 6.05
N ALA A 121 2.79 -9.65 4.86
CA ALA A 121 1.81 -8.57 4.73
C ALA A 121 0.39 -9.16 4.68
N SER A 122 -0.55 -8.58 5.42
CA SER A 122 -1.96 -8.97 5.44
C SER A 122 -2.86 -7.76 5.73
N GLY A 123 -3.70 -7.33 4.78
CA GLY A 123 -4.73 -6.29 4.98
C GLY A 123 -4.30 -5.07 5.81
N SER A 124 -3.58 -4.11 5.22
CA SER A 124 -2.97 -2.93 5.90
C SER A 124 -2.16 -3.20 7.19
N LEU A 125 -1.93 -4.47 7.56
CA LEU A 125 -1.14 -4.89 8.70
C LEU A 125 0.00 -5.79 8.20
N ILE A 126 1.21 -5.65 8.73
CA ILE A 126 2.31 -6.58 8.47
C ILE A 126 2.46 -7.43 9.76
N LYS A 127 2.20 -8.74 9.67
CA LYS A 127 2.23 -9.70 10.81
C LYS A 127 3.36 -10.73 10.66
N SER A 128 4.08 -11.02 11.74
CA SER A 128 4.99 -12.18 11.83
C SER A 128 4.21 -13.47 12.12
N ARG A 129 4.80 -14.62 11.75
CA ARG A 129 4.13 -15.89 11.38
C ARG A 129 3.42 -16.70 12.50
N SER A 130 3.07 -16.13 13.65
CA SER A 130 2.67 -16.93 14.83
C SER A 130 1.15 -17.08 15.11
N THR A 131 0.24 -16.38 14.44
CA THR A 131 -1.19 -16.38 14.84
C THR A 131 -2.18 -16.75 13.73
N TYR A 132 -2.09 -18.00 13.26
CA TYR A 132 -3.20 -18.67 12.57
C TYR A 132 -4.02 -19.49 13.60
N ARG A 133 -5.00 -18.87 14.24
CA ARG A 133 -6.14 -19.61 14.80
C ARG A 133 -7.42 -18.87 14.45
N LYS A 134 -8.02 -19.29 13.33
CA LYS A 134 -9.39 -18.98 12.95
C LYS A 134 -10.33 -19.33 14.12
N SER A 135 -10.97 -18.34 14.71
CA SER A 135 -12.23 -18.50 15.43
C SER A 135 -13.37 -18.41 14.42
N ASN A 136 -14.11 -19.52 14.33
CA ASN A 136 -15.29 -19.86 13.52
C ASN A 136 -16.25 -18.69 13.27
N PHE A 137 -16.70 -18.45 12.03
CA PHE A 137 -17.87 -19.07 11.38
C PHE A 137 -19.14 -18.93 12.22
N SER A 138 -19.97 -17.96 11.83
CA SER A 138 -21.26 -17.59 12.41
C SER A 138 -22.40 -18.49 11.94
N ASP A 139 -23.43 -18.53 12.79
CA ASP A 139 -24.78 -19.05 12.61
C ASP A 139 -25.35 -18.90 11.18
N VAL A 140 -25.78 -20.02 10.58
CA VAL A 140 -27.14 -20.34 10.07
C VAL A 140 -27.25 -21.86 9.94
#